data_AF-A0A800ILN8-F1
#
_entry.id   AF-A0A800ILN8-F1
#
_cell.length_a   1.000
_cell.length_b   1.000
_cell.length_c   1.000
_cell.angle_alpha   90.00
_cell.angle_beta   90.00
_cell.angle_gamma   90.00
#
_symmetry.space_group_name_H-M   'P 1'
#
loop_
_entity.id
_entity.type
_entity.pdbx_description
1 polymer ?
#
loop_
_entity_poly.entity_id
_entity_poly.type
_entity_poly.pdbx_seq_one_letter_code
_entity_poly.pdbx_strand_id
1 'polypeptide(L)'
;MPKIHLPVRYYRALPIDQPGLEYDCLEVSVKRVALIGMHCWNIGCPEGPPIDTQYCVGMGWPQAAQEAHRMMVEVIRPAMDAAREVGMLVCHVESDWMDKQYPQIPSRRDDHIAPARSEHHQAILNRAHGPDYMTESPLARMRRAEVVSTQGDEPFVFYTDVLHEHLKEHQINTLIYTGFATDMCVLGADGGARQMLNRGYRCILMRDATVGVETPESFPERLATRYATHLFEWSIGHSTTFGEFLKATKSLTE
;
A
#
# COMPACT_ATOMS: atom_id res chain seq x y z
N MET A 1 -13.43 13.48 -20.95
CA MET A 1 -13.37 12.96 -19.56
C MET A 1 -12.52 13.92 -18.75
N PRO A 2 -12.89 14.24 -17.49
CA PRO A 2 -12.11 15.14 -16.66
C PRO A 2 -10.67 14.62 -16.50
N LYS A 3 -9.71 15.55 -16.56
CA LYS A 3 -8.28 15.27 -16.48
C LYS A 3 -7.64 16.13 -15.40
N ILE A 4 -6.70 15.56 -14.67
CA ILE A 4 -5.85 16.29 -13.75
C ILE A 4 -4.44 16.36 -14.30
N HIS A 5 -3.73 17.42 -13.94
CA HIS A 5 -2.30 17.57 -14.14
C HIS A 5 -1.62 17.26 -12.81
N LEU A 6 -1.01 16.08 -12.71
CA LEU A 6 -0.43 15.59 -11.47
C LEU A 6 1.09 15.80 -11.49
N PRO A 7 1.61 16.73 -10.66
CA PRO A 7 3.06 16.83 -10.46
C PRO A 7 3.62 15.53 -9.92
N VAL A 8 4.70 15.07 -10.53
CA VAL A 8 5.37 13.84 -10.16
C VAL A 8 6.89 13.99 -10.26
N ARG A 9 7.61 13.00 -9.75
CA ARG A 9 9.04 12.82 -9.99
C ARG A 9 9.39 11.36 -10.19
N TYR A 10 10.54 11.11 -10.82
CA TYR A 10 11.14 9.78 -10.95
C TYR A 10 12.65 9.88 -10.83
N TYR A 11 13.33 8.75 -10.67
CA TYR A 11 14.78 8.70 -10.56
C TYR A 11 15.41 8.27 -11.88
N ARG A 12 16.12 9.20 -12.52
CA ARG A 12 16.89 8.95 -13.72
C ARG A 12 18.27 8.41 -13.33
N ALA A 13 18.50 7.13 -13.60
CA ALA A 13 19.80 6.50 -13.37
C ALA A 13 20.82 6.69 -14.51
N LEU A 14 20.39 7.17 -15.69
CA LEU A 14 21.26 7.28 -16.86
C LEU A 14 21.46 8.75 -17.28
N PRO A 15 22.70 9.17 -17.60
CA PRO A 15 23.94 8.39 -17.51
C PRO A 15 24.33 8.12 -16.04
N ILE A 16 24.99 6.99 -15.80
CA ILE A 16 25.25 6.44 -14.45
C ILE A 16 26.20 7.29 -13.59
N ASP A 17 26.96 8.19 -14.22
CA ASP A 17 27.87 9.14 -13.58
C ASP A 17 27.19 10.49 -13.27
N GLN A 18 25.97 10.71 -13.75
CA GLN A 18 25.16 11.90 -13.47
C GLN A 18 23.67 11.54 -13.22
N PRO A 19 23.36 10.62 -12.28
CA PRO A 19 21.99 10.27 -11.97
C PRO A 19 21.30 11.35 -11.13
N GLY A 20 19.97 11.37 -11.11
CA GLY A 20 19.24 12.36 -10.33
C GLY A 20 17.73 12.18 -10.33
N LEU A 21 17.07 12.93 -9.45
CA LEU A 21 15.61 13.08 -9.49
C LEU A 21 15.23 14.05 -10.61
N GLU A 22 14.31 13.61 -11.45
CA GLU A 22 13.69 14.41 -12.50
C GLU A 22 12.23 14.66 -12.14
N TYR A 23 11.71 15.82 -12.52
CA TYR A 23 10.35 16.27 -12.22
C TYR A 23 9.54 16.36 -13.51
N ASP A 24 8.28 15.94 -13.43
CA ASP A 24 7.36 15.92 -14.57
C ASP A 24 5.92 16.26 -14.10
N CYS A 25 5.00 16.41 -15.04
CA CYS A 25 3.59 16.62 -14.77
C CYS A 25 2.75 15.73 -15.68
N LEU A 26 2.16 14.69 -15.10
CA LEU A 26 1.36 13.73 -15.86
C LEU A 26 -0.07 14.24 -16.04
N GLU A 27 -0.50 14.35 -17.30
CA GLU A 27 -1.91 14.51 -17.62
C GLU A 27 -2.60 13.14 -17.56
N VAL A 28 -3.52 12.97 -16.61
CA VAL A 28 -4.27 11.71 -16.43
C VAL A 28 -5.76 11.96 -16.38
N SER A 29 -6.53 11.10 -17.04
CA SER A 29 -7.99 11.14 -16.92
C SER A 29 -8.43 10.46 -15.63
N VAL A 30 -9.22 11.16 -14.82
CA VAL A 30 -9.70 10.66 -13.52
C VAL A 30 -10.42 9.32 -13.64
N LYS A 31 -11.17 9.11 -14.73
CA LYS A 31 -11.89 7.86 -15.01
C LYS A 31 -10.99 6.67 -15.38
N ARG A 32 -9.69 6.89 -15.56
CA ARG A 32 -8.69 5.86 -15.88
C ARG A 32 -7.63 5.69 -14.78
N VAL A 33 -7.85 6.31 -13.61
CA VAL A 33 -6.98 6.24 -12.45
C VAL A 33 -7.72 5.55 -11.30
N ALA A 34 -7.01 4.70 -10.56
CA ALA A 34 -7.47 4.20 -9.28
C ALA A 34 -6.50 4.61 -8.16
N LEU A 35 -7.05 5.05 -7.02
CA LEU A 35 -6.32 5.22 -5.77
C LEU A 35 -6.35 3.91 -5.01
N ILE A 36 -5.18 3.38 -4.63
CA ILE A 36 -5.02 2.10 -3.96
C ILE A 36 -4.68 2.33 -2.49
N GLY A 37 -5.53 1.81 -1.59
CA GLY A 37 -5.24 1.66 -0.17
C GLY A 37 -4.66 0.28 0.13
N MET A 38 -3.33 0.17 0.14
CA MET A 38 -2.59 -1.08 0.35
C MET A 38 -2.44 -1.38 1.84
N HIS A 39 -3.04 -2.46 2.32
CA HIS A 39 -2.78 -3.06 3.65
C HIS A 39 -2.86 -2.04 4.80
N CYS A 40 -3.90 -1.20 4.76
CA CYS A 40 -4.18 -0.19 5.78
C CYS A 40 -4.78 -0.86 7.02
N TRP A 41 -3.96 -1.58 7.77
CA TRP A 41 -4.38 -2.38 8.92
C TRP A 41 -4.58 -1.59 10.20
N ASN A 42 -5.45 -2.08 11.09
CA ASN A 42 -5.83 -1.43 12.33
C ASN A 42 -4.85 -1.65 13.50
N ILE A 43 -3.75 -2.40 13.33
CA ILE A 43 -2.74 -2.52 14.40
C ILE A 43 -2.12 -1.15 14.69
N GLY A 44 -2.16 -0.72 15.95
CA GLY A 44 -1.76 0.64 16.36
C GLY A 44 -2.83 1.72 16.20
N CYS A 45 -4.01 1.36 15.70
CA CYS A 45 -5.21 2.23 15.70
C CYS A 45 -6.02 2.02 16.99
N PRO A 46 -6.85 2.99 17.43
CA PRO A 46 -7.67 2.88 18.63
C PRO A 46 -8.64 1.69 18.65
N GLU A 47 -9.19 1.32 17.49
CA GLU A 47 -10.09 0.17 17.29
C GLU A 47 -9.36 -1.15 17.03
N GLY A 48 -8.03 -1.11 16.96
CA GLY A 48 -7.18 -2.23 16.67
C GLY A 48 -7.03 -3.22 17.82
N PRO A 49 -6.50 -4.44 17.54
CA PRO A 49 -5.95 -5.26 18.60
C PRO A 49 -4.81 -4.50 19.31
N PRO A 50 -4.61 -4.72 20.62
CA PRO A 50 -3.51 -4.08 21.34
C PRO A 50 -2.17 -4.52 20.75
N ILE A 51 -1.19 -3.60 20.78
CA ILE A 51 0.19 -3.94 20.45
C ILE A 51 0.72 -4.89 21.52
N ASP A 52 1.15 -6.07 21.10
CA ASP A 52 1.88 -7.04 21.93
C ASP A 52 3.35 -7.03 21.52
N THR A 53 4.22 -6.54 22.41
CA THR A 53 5.66 -6.40 22.15
C THR A 53 6.42 -7.74 22.14
N GLN A 54 5.75 -8.86 22.41
CA GLN A 54 6.30 -10.21 22.19
C GLN A 54 6.27 -10.61 20.72
N TYR A 55 5.56 -9.87 19.87
CA TYR A 55 5.41 -10.17 18.44
C TYR A 55 5.80 -8.99 17.56
N CYS A 56 6.29 -9.29 16.35
CA CYS A 56 6.60 -8.30 15.32
C CYS A 56 5.48 -8.32 14.26
N VAL A 57 4.39 -7.60 14.53
CA VAL A 57 3.14 -7.59 13.72
C VAL A 57 3.06 -6.34 12.84
N GLY A 58 2.58 -6.52 11.60
CA GLY A 58 2.24 -5.42 10.70
C GLY A 58 3.47 -4.57 10.36
N MET A 59 3.54 -3.35 10.88
CA MET A 59 4.67 -2.43 10.71
C MET A 59 5.89 -2.79 11.58
N GLY A 60 5.80 -3.87 12.37
CA GLY A 60 6.87 -4.42 13.18
C GLY A 60 7.06 -3.73 14.52
N TRP A 61 7.25 -2.41 14.53
CA TRP A 61 7.56 -1.63 15.73
C TRP A 61 6.48 -0.57 16.06
N PRO A 62 6.29 -0.23 17.35
CA PRO A 62 5.22 0.68 17.79
C PRO A 62 5.25 2.06 17.13
N GLN A 63 6.43 2.64 16.90
CA GLN A 63 6.57 3.95 16.27
C GLN A 63 6.09 3.93 14.81
N ALA A 64 6.39 2.85 14.08
CA ALA A 64 5.93 2.64 12.71
C ALA A 64 4.41 2.40 12.65
N ALA A 65 3.86 1.64 13.60
CA ALA A 65 2.41 1.45 13.72
C ALA A 65 1.68 2.78 14.03
N GLN A 66 2.21 3.59 14.95
CA GLN A 66 1.65 4.90 15.28
C GLN A 66 1.70 5.86 14.08
N GLU A 67 2.81 5.86 13.34
CA GLU A 67 2.94 6.67 12.13
C GLU A 67 1.96 6.22 11.03
N ALA A 68 1.80 4.91 10.85
CA ALA A 68 0.84 4.38 9.89
C ALA A 68 -0.59 4.84 10.24
N HIS A 69 -0.99 4.79 11.51
CA HIS A 69 -2.27 5.34 11.97
C HIS A 69 -2.40 6.84 11.68
N ARG A 70 -1.38 7.65 12.01
CA ARG A 70 -1.37 9.08 11.70
C ARG A 70 -1.55 9.34 10.20
N MET A 71 -0.79 8.65 9.35
CA MET A 71 -0.91 8.76 7.89
C MET A 71 -2.28 8.34 7.38
N MET A 72 -2.90 7.30 7.95
CA MET A 72 -4.26 6.89 7.59
C MET A 72 -5.28 8.00 7.83
N VAL A 73 -5.19 8.66 8.99
CA VAL A 73 -6.10 9.74 9.39
C VAL A 73 -5.84 11.03 8.63
N GLU A 74 -4.58 11.47 8.56
CA GLU A 74 -4.21 12.81 8.10
C GLU A 74 -3.99 12.89 6.58
N VAL A 75 -3.71 11.77 5.92
CA VAL A 75 -3.28 11.74 4.51
C VAL A 75 -4.14 10.81 3.67
N ILE A 76 -4.18 9.52 4.00
CA ILE A 76 -4.79 8.49 3.15
C ILE A 76 -6.30 8.68 3.09
N ARG A 77 -6.99 8.85 4.22
CA ARG A 77 -8.44 9.05 4.22
C ARG A 77 -8.85 10.33 3.45
N PRO A 78 -8.24 11.49 3.69
CA PRO A 78 -8.47 12.67 2.88
C PRO A 78 -8.17 12.49 1.38
N ALA A 79 -7.13 11.71 1.02
CA ALA A 79 -6.84 11.38 -0.38
C ALA A 79 -7.95 10.53 -1.01
N MET A 80 -8.48 9.54 -0.28
CA MET A 80 -9.64 8.74 -0.71
C MET A 80 -10.87 9.61 -0.92
N ASP A 81 -11.14 10.56 -0.01
CA ASP A 81 -12.28 11.46 -0.16
C ASP A 81 -12.14 12.38 -1.38
N ALA A 82 -10.96 12.96 -1.59
CA ALA A 82 -10.70 13.76 -2.78
C ALA A 82 -10.80 12.93 -4.07
N ALA A 83 -10.36 11.67 -4.05
CA ALA A 83 -10.51 10.74 -5.16
C ALA A 83 -11.99 10.46 -5.47
N ARG A 84 -12.80 10.18 -4.44
CA ARG A 84 -14.25 9.97 -4.57
C ARG A 84 -14.96 11.18 -5.15
N GLU A 85 -14.63 12.38 -4.67
CA GLU A 85 -15.25 13.64 -5.08
C GLU A 85 -15.12 13.90 -6.59
N VAL A 86 -13.95 13.61 -7.17
CA VAL A 86 -13.73 13.73 -8.61
C VAL A 86 -14.19 12.51 -9.41
N GLY A 87 -14.70 11.47 -8.73
CA GLY A 87 -15.18 10.23 -9.33
C GLY A 87 -14.06 9.32 -9.84
N MET A 88 -12.90 9.35 -9.16
CA MET A 88 -11.81 8.38 -9.30
C MET A 88 -12.18 7.07 -8.58
N LEU A 89 -11.74 5.93 -9.10
CA LEU A 89 -11.96 4.66 -8.42
C LEU A 89 -11.07 4.59 -7.17
N VAL A 90 -11.62 4.13 -6.04
CA VAL A 90 -10.84 3.81 -4.84
C VAL A 90 -10.87 2.29 -4.66
N CYS A 91 -9.71 1.66 -4.55
CA CYS A 91 -9.58 0.22 -4.35
C CYS A 91 -8.83 -0.09 -3.07
N HIS A 92 -9.26 -1.16 -2.41
CA HIS A 92 -8.81 -1.60 -1.10
C HIS A 92 -8.14 -2.96 -1.24
N VAL A 93 -6.84 -3.04 -0.99
CA VAL A 93 -6.05 -4.26 -1.18
C VAL A 93 -5.59 -4.80 0.17
N GLU A 94 -5.88 -6.06 0.42
CA GLU A 94 -5.44 -6.79 1.62
C GLU A 94 -4.56 -7.97 1.28
N SER A 95 -3.82 -8.43 2.29
CA SER A 95 -3.01 -9.63 2.13
C SER A 95 -3.91 -10.86 2.05
N ASP A 96 -3.52 -11.78 1.20
CA ASP A 96 -4.22 -13.05 0.96
C ASP A 96 -4.51 -13.84 2.25
N TRP A 97 -3.60 -13.85 3.24
CA TRP A 97 -3.78 -14.58 4.51
C TRP A 97 -4.95 -14.06 5.36
N MET A 98 -5.48 -12.87 5.06
CA MET A 98 -6.66 -12.31 5.72
C MET A 98 -7.97 -12.79 5.09
N ASP A 99 -7.96 -13.55 4.00
CA ASP A 99 -9.18 -13.96 3.29
C ASP A 99 -10.21 -14.67 4.18
N LYS A 100 -9.78 -15.66 4.98
CA LYS A 100 -10.62 -16.43 5.93
C LYS A 100 -11.24 -15.58 7.03
N GLN A 101 -10.63 -14.43 7.25
CA GLN A 101 -11.03 -13.46 8.22
C GLN A 101 -12.26 -12.66 7.71
N TYR A 102 -12.54 -12.67 6.41
CA TYR A 102 -13.69 -12.04 5.76
C TYR A 102 -14.58 -13.11 5.08
N PRO A 103 -15.55 -13.70 5.80
CA PRO A 103 -16.32 -14.87 5.32
C PRO A 103 -17.07 -14.67 4.00
N GLN A 104 -17.38 -13.42 3.66
CA GLN A 104 -18.05 -13.04 2.41
C GLN A 104 -17.13 -13.13 1.18
N ILE A 105 -15.83 -13.30 1.37
CA ILE A 105 -14.82 -13.36 0.32
C ILE A 105 -14.36 -14.82 0.20
N PRO A 106 -14.62 -15.48 -0.95
CA PRO A 106 -14.13 -16.83 -1.16
C PRO A 106 -12.59 -16.88 -1.10
N SER A 107 -12.06 -17.61 -0.13
CA SER A 107 -10.63 -17.89 -0.03
C SER A 107 -10.15 -18.65 -1.26
N ARG A 108 -9.04 -18.21 -1.84
CA ARG A 108 -8.32 -18.85 -2.95
C ARG A 108 -6.97 -19.42 -2.51
N ARG A 109 -6.67 -19.36 -1.21
CA ARG A 109 -5.46 -19.97 -0.65
C ARG A 109 -5.62 -21.48 -0.62
N ASP A 110 -4.63 -22.17 -1.17
CA ASP A 110 -4.51 -23.61 -1.04
C ASP A 110 -3.46 -23.94 0.03
N ASP A 111 -3.95 -24.23 1.24
CA ASP A 111 -3.08 -24.62 2.36
C ASP A 111 -2.41 -25.98 2.16
N HIS A 112 -2.88 -26.80 1.20
CA HIS A 112 -2.29 -28.10 0.89
C HIS A 112 -1.04 -27.98 0.00
N ILE A 113 -0.86 -26.85 -0.69
CA ILE A 113 0.27 -26.61 -1.60
C ILE A 113 1.45 -25.93 -0.89
N ALA A 114 1.26 -25.40 0.32
CA ALA A 114 2.33 -24.76 1.07
C ALA A 114 3.44 -25.78 1.40
N PRO A 115 4.70 -25.58 0.94
CA PRO A 115 5.77 -26.52 1.24
C PRO A 115 6.00 -26.59 2.75
N ALA A 116 6.19 -27.81 3.26
CA ALA A 116 6.55 -28.02 4.66
C ALA A 116 7.80 -27.19 5.00
N ARG A 117 7.70 -26.34 6.02
CA ARG A 117 8.82 -25.52 6.48
C ARG A 117 9.79 -26.42 7.25
N SER A 118 11.09 -26.30 6.97
CA SER A 118 12.11 -26.96 7.78
C SER A 118 12.13 -26.38 9.20
N GLU A 119 12.61 -27.15 10.18
CA GLU A 119 12.76 -26.68 11.57
C GLU A 119 13.59 -25.39 11.64
N HIS A 120 14.66 -25.30 10.84
CA HIS A 120 15.50 -24.12 10.75
C HIS A 120 14.71 -22.89 10.25
N HIS A 121 13.88 -23.05 9.22
CA HIS A 121 13.03 -21.96 8.73
C HIS A 121 12.02 -21.54 9.79
N GLN A 122 11.38 -22.49 10.48
CA GLN A 122 10.44 -22.18 11.55
C GLN A 122 11.11 -21.43 12.71
N ALA A 123 12.35 -21.78 13.07
CA ALA A 123 13.12 -21.07 14.09
C ALA A 123 13.41 -19.61 13.70
N ILE A 124 13.70 -19.35 12.41
CA ILE A 124 13.87 -17.98 11.90
C ILE A 124 12.57 -17.19 12.03
N LEU A 125 11.44 -17.77 11.62
CA LEU A 125 10.14 -17.10 11.71
C LEU A 125 9.75 -16.81 13.16
N ASN A 126 9.93 -17.78 14.06
CA ASN A 126 9.67 -17.59 15.49
C ASN A 126 10.52 -16.46 16.08
N ARG A 127 11.80 -16.35 15.68
CA ARG A 127 12.68 -15.24 16.12
C ARG A 127 12.27 -13.90 15.49
N ALA A 128 11.83 -13.90 14.24
CA ALA A 128 11.49 -12.68 13.51
C ALA A 128 10.14 -12.09 13.95
N HIS A 129 9.16 -12.94 14.23
CA HIS A 129 7.76 -12.55 14.41
C HIS A 129 7.16 -12.94 15.76
N GLY A 130 7.76 -13.90 16.46
CA GLY A 130 7.18 -14.58 17.63
C GLY A 130 6.67 -15.99 17.27
N PRO A 131 6.66 -16.94 18.23
CA PRO A 131 6.11 -18.28 18.03
C PRO A 131 4.59 -18.22 17.79
N ASP A 132 4.02 -19.17 17.03
CA ASP A 132 2.56 -19.24 16.81
C ASP A 132 1.94 -17.93 16.26
N TYR A 133 2.74 -17.17 15.48
CA TYR A 133 2.42 -15.84 14.98
C TYR A 133 1.06 -15.70 14.29
N MET A 134 0.61 -16.71 13.55
CA MET A 134 -0.66 -16.65 12.82
C MET A 134 -1.89 -16.86 13.72
N THR A 135 -1.73 -17.47 14.90
CA THR A 135 -2.85 -17.88 15.77
C THR A 135 -2.89 -17.10 17.07
N GLU A 136 -1.73 -16.83 17.68
CA GLU A 136 -1.64 -16.22 19.02
C GLU A 136 -1.30 -14.73 19.00
N SER A 137 -0.67 -14.24 17.92
CA SER A 137 -0.31 -12.82 17.83
C SER A 137 -1.50 -11.91 17.52
N PRO A 138 -1.37 -10.59 17.74
CA PRO A 138 -2.36 -9.60 17.30
C PRO A 138 -2.77 -9.71 15.81
N LEU A 139 -1.90 -10.27 14.94
CA LEU A 139 -2.19 -10.50 13.52
C LEU A 139 -3.50 -11.27 13.30
N ALA A 140 -3.78 -12.26 14.14
CA ALA A 140 -4.95 -13.13 14.02
C ALA A 140 -6.29 -12.38 14.13
N ARG A 141 -6.26 -11.18 14.76
CA ARG A 141 -7.43 -10.33 15.01
C ARG A 141 -7.36 -8.99 14.27
N MET A 142 -6.24 -8.71 13.61
CA MET A 142 -6.00 -7.47 12.86
C MET A 142 -6.91 -7.40 11.63
N ARG A 143 -7.45 -6.22 11.34
CA ARG A 143 -8.38 -5.94 10.23
C ARG A 143 -7.91 -4.71 9.45
N ARG A 144 -8.56 -4.38 8.34
CA ARG A 144 -8.51 -3.00 7.79
C ARG A 144 -8.93 -2.00 8.87
N ALA A 145 -8.22 -0.87 8.96
CA ALA A 145 -8.58 0.25 9.83
C ALA A 145 -9.92 0.87 9.44
N GLU A 146 -10.74 1.20 10.44
CA GLU A 146 -12.09 1.73 10.22
C GLU A 146 -12.05 3.09 9.52
N VAL A 147 -11.05 3.92 9.85
CA VAL A 147 -10.86 5.27 9.30
C VAL A 147 -10.72 5.28 7.77
N VAL A 148 -10.16 4.22 7.17
CA VAL A 148 -9.99 4.04 5.71
C VAL A 148 -10.83 2.89 5.16
N SER A 149 -11.93 2.56 5.83
CA SER A 149 -12.88 1.54 5.37
C SER A 149 -13.42 1.83 3.97
N THR A 150 -13.85 0.74 3.32
CA THR A 150 -14.55 0.76 2.03
C THR A 150 -15.84 1.56 2.14
N GLN A 151 -16.17 2.33 1.11
CA GLN A 151 -17.47 3.00 0.98
C GLN A 151 -18.24 2.49 -0.24
N GLY A 152 -19.55 2.30 -0.08
CA GLY A 152 -20.40 1.83 -1.17
C GLY A 152 -19.94 0.48 -1.74
N ASP A 153 -19.73 0.44 -3.05
CA ASP A 153 -19.32 -0.71 -3.85
C ASP A 153 -17.83 -0.69 -4.23
N GLU A 154 -17.01 0.07 -3.49
CA GLU A 154 -15.56 0.12 -3.71
C GLU A 154 -14.91 -1.27 -3.70
N PRO A 155 -14.06 -1.60 -4.70
CA PRO A 155 -13.38 -2.89 -4.77
C PRO A 155 -12.58 -3.19 -3.52
N PHE A 156 -12.82 -4.36 -2.93
CA PHE A 156 -12.13 -4.87 -1.77
C PHE A 156 -11.55 -6.27 -2.06
N VAL A 157 -10.23 -6.33 -2.26
CA VAL A 157 -9.57 -7.47 -2.94
C VAL A 157 -8.32 -7.96 -2.21
N PHE A 158 -8.00 -9.24 -2.42
CA PHE A 158 -6.94 -9.97 -1.70
C PHE A 158 -5.89 -10.57 -2.63
N TYR A 159 -6.18 -10.61 -3.94
CA TYR A 159 -5.37 -11.30 -4.94
C TYR A 159 -5.13 -10.39 -6.16
N THR A 160 -3.93 -10.47 -6.72
CA THR A 160 -3.52 -9.65 -7.87
C THR A 160 -4.44 -9.80 -9.08
N ASP A 161 -4.86 -11.03 -9.40
CA ASP A 161 -5.71 -11.32 -10.54
C ASP A 161 -7.13 -10.73 -10.38
N VAL A 162 -7.69 -10.80 -9.18
CA VAL A 162 -8.99 -10.19 -8.85
C VAL A 162 -8.92 -8.66 -8.98
N LEU A 163 -7.86 -8.03 -8.43
CA LEU A 163 -7.62 -6.61 -8.62
C LEU A 163 -7.52 -6.27 -10.12
N HIS A 164 -6.76 -7.06 -10.88
CA HIS A 164 -6.54 -6.84 -12.30
C HIS A 164 -7.85 -6.85 -13.11
N GLU A 165 -8.76 -7.80 -12.86
CA GLU A 165 -10.04 -7.84 -13.57
C GLU A 165 -10.93 -6.65 -13.22
N HIS A 166 -11.05 -6.28 -11.94
CA HIS A 166 -11.79 -5.07 -11.54
C HIS A 166 -11.26 -3.80 -12.22
N LEU A 167 -9.94 -3.65 -12.28
CA LEU A 167 -9.32 -2.50 -12.93
C LEU A 167 -9.57 -2.49 -14.45
N LYS A 168 -9.58 -3.65 -15.11
CA LYS A 168 -9.93 -3.78 -16.53
C LYS A 168 -11.39 -3.43 -16.82
N GLU A 169 -12.32 -3.92 -16.01
CA GLU A 169 -13.75 -3.60 -16.11
C GLU A 169 -14.00 -2.08 -16.05
N HIS A 170 -13.22 -1.38 -15.21
CA HIS A 170 -13.27 0.07 -15.05
C HIS A 170 -12.36 0.85 -16.02
N GLN A 171 -11.68 0.16 -16.95
CA GLN A 171 -10.75 0.75 -17.93
C GLN A 171 -9.60 1.57 -17.30
N ILE A 172 -9.19 1.18 -16.10
CA ILE A 172 -8.08 1.80 -15.37
C ILE A 172 -6.76 1.45 -16.06
N ASN A 173 -5.85 2.41 -16.15
CA ASN A 173 -4.48 2.19 -16.64
C ASN A 173 -3.40 2.84 -15.76
N THR A 174 -3.80 3.59 -14.72
CA THR A 174 -2.89 4.27 -13.79
C THR A 174 -3.32 3.99 -12.36
N LEU A 175 -2.38 3.62 -11.49
CA LEU A 175 -2.60 3.33 -10.08
C LEU A 175 -1.78 4.29 -9.23
N ILE A 176 -2.44 4.96 -8.28
CA ILE A 176 -1.80 5.79 -7.27
C ILE A 176 -1.80 5.01 -5.95
N TYR A 177 -0.63 4.57 -5.49
CA TYR A 177 -0.47 3.78 -4.28
C TYR A 177 -0.36 4.66 -3.04
N THR A 178 -1.14 4.28 -2.03
CA THR A 178 -1.06 4.71 -0.62
C THR A 178 -1.06 3.45 0.25
N GLY A 179 -0.77 3.58 1.54
CA GLY A 179 -0.79 2.47 2.48
C GLY A 179 0.60 1.91 2.77
N PHE A 180 0.71 0.65 3.16
CA PHE A 180 1.90 0.14 3.84
C PHE A 180 2.28 -1.28 3.45
N ALA A 181 3.51 -1.73 3.67
CA ALA A 181 4.70 -0.93 3.95
C ALA A 181 5.41 -0.54 2.64
N THR A 182 6.08 0.62 2.61
CA THR A 182 6.74 1.15 1.39
C THR A 182 7.73 0.17 0.79
N ASP A 183 8.51 -0.52 1.61
CA ASP A 183 9.63 -1.40 1.25
C ASP A 183 9.24 -2.86 1.05
N MET A 184 8.02 -3.23 1.42
CA MET A 184 7.50 -4.59 1.31
C MET A 184 6.25 -4.62 0.43
N CYS A 185 5.09 -4.41 1.03
CA CYS A 185 3.82 -4.77 0.41
C CYS A 185 3.48 -3.86 -0.78
N VAL A 186 3.76 -2.55 -0.67
CA VAL A 186 3.58 -1.60 -1.77
C VAL A 186 4.40 -2.02 -3.00
N LEU A 187 5.60 -2.59 -2.81
CA LEU A 187 6.43 -3.06 -3.94
C LEU A 187 5.97 -4.40 -4.49
N GLY A 188 5.69 -5.38 -3.62
CA GLY A 188 5.73 -6.79 -4.03
C GLY A 188 4.63 -7.71 -3.50
N ALA A 189 3.72 -7.23 -2.64
CA ALA A 189 2.58 -8.06 -2.23
C ALA A 189 1.61 -8.30 -3.39
N ASP A 190 0.59 -9.12 -3.16
CA ASP A 190 -0.54 -9.21 -4.08
C ASP A 190 -1.17 -7.83 -4.32
N GLY A 191 -1.36 -7.48 -5.59
CA GLY A 191 -1.79 -6.14 -6.01
C GLY A 191 -0.72 -5.05 -5.86
N GLY A 192 0.50 -5.40 -5.42
CA GLY A 192 1.64 -4.50 -5.29
C GLY A 192 2.18 -4.00 -6.63
N ALA A 193 2.95 -2.91 -6.59
CA ALA A 193 3.29 -2.14 -7.77
C ALA A 193 4.13 -2.92 -8.81
N ARG A 194 5.02 -3.83 -8.41
CA ARG A 194 5.77 -4.67 -9.38
C ARG A 194 4.85 -5.61 -10.15
N GLN A 195 3.89 -6.24 -9.47
CA GLN A 195 2.92 -7.13 -10.10
C GLN A 195 2.03 -6.37 -11.09
N MET A 196 1.60 -5.16 -10.71
CA MET A 196 0.74 -4.33 -11.56
C MET A 196 1.51 -3.68 -12.71
N LEU A 197 2.77 -3.28 -12.51
CA LEU A 197 3.64 -2.83 -13.60
C LEU A 197 3.81 -3.91 -14.67
N ASN A 198 4.07 -5.16 -14.26
CA ASN A 198 4.18 -6.31 -15.17
C ASN A 198 2.89 -6.57 -15.96
N ARG A 199 1.75 -6.08 -15.48
CA ARG A 199 0.45 -6.15 -16.15
C ARG A 199 0.13 -4.90 -16.99
N GLY A 200 1.07 -3.98 -17.12
CA GLY A 200 0.98 -2.80 -17.99
C GLY A 200 0.38 -1.55 -17.35
N TYR A 201 0.17 -1.54 -16.03
CA TYR A 201 -0.31 -0.34 -15.33
C TYR A 201 0.83 0.67 -15.13
N ARG A 202 0.52 1.96 -15.28
CA ARG A 202 1.37 3.03 -14.77
C ARG A 202 1.22 3.08 -13.25
N CYS A 203 2.31 2.94 -12.51
CA CYS A 203 2.30 3.02 -11.05
C CYS A 203 2.86 4.37 -10.58
N ILE A 204 2.17 4.98 -9.62
CA ILE A 204 2.56 6.23 -8.96
C ILE A 204 2.51 6.01 -7.46
N LEU A 205 3.57 6.34 -6.72
CA LEU A 205 3.57 6.28 -5.26
C LEU A 205 3.21 7.65 -4.67
N MET A 206 2.22 7.72 -3.78
CA MET A 206 2.04 8.90 -2.92
C MET A 206 3.02 8.80 -1.74
N ARG A 207 4.20 9.40 -1.91
CA ARG A 207 5.39 9.12 -1.06
C ARG A 207 5.29 9.60 0.38
N ASP A 208 4.32 10.47 0.68
CA ASP A 208 3.99 10.96 2.01
C ASP A 208 2.75 10.26 2.62
N ALA A 209 2.21 9.24 1.94
CA ALA A 209 1.09 8.41 2.37
C ALA A 209 1.49 6.94 2.58
N THR A 210 2.74 6.71 2.98
CA THR A 210 3.33 5.39 3.21
C THR A 210 4.52 5.51 4.17
N VAL A 211 4.81 4.42 4.88
CA VAL A 211 6.02 4.26 5.70
C VAL A 211 6.54 2.83 5.54
N GLY A 212 7.85 2.65 5.60
CA GLY A 212 8.49 1.33 5.58
C GLY A 212 8.42 0.62 6.93
N VAL A 213 8.88 -0.63 6.96
CA VAL A 213 9.08 -1.41 8.19
C VAL A 213 10.39 -0.93 8.85
N GLU A 214 10.28 0.09 9.69
CA GLU A 214 11.41 0.78 10.31
C GLU A 214 11.71 0.26 11.72
N THR A 215 12.96 -0.17 11.96
CA THR A 215 13.44 -0.47 13.32
C THR A 215 13.47 0.81 14.17
N PRO A 216 13.57 0.72 15.51
CA PRO A 216 13.74 1.91 16.33
C PRO A 216 14.96 2.75 15.95
N GLU A 217 16.00 2.12 15.42
CA GLU A 217 17.22 2.78 14.94
C GLU A 217 17.00 3.47 13.58
N SER A 218 16.29 2.83 12.64
CA SER A 218 16.10 3.39 11.29
C SER A 218 14.95 4.39 11.19
N PHE A 219 13.98 4.35 12.11
CA PHE A 219 12.77 5.16 12.10
C PHE A 219 13.03 6.67 12.06
N PRO A 220 13.94 7.26 12.87
CA PRO A 220 14.20 8.71 12.84
C PRO A 220 14.61 9.22 11.45
N GLU A 221 15.36 8.41 10.70
CA GLU A 221 15.86 8.77 9.36
C GLU A 221 15.00 8.21 8.22
N ARG A 222 13.98 7.41 8.54
CA ARG A 222 13.08 6.76 7.57
C ARG A 222 13.85 5.97 6.51
N LEU A 223 14.87 5.22 6.91
CA LEU A 223 15.80 4.60 5.96
C LEU A 223 15.10 3.62 5.01
N ALA A 224 14.26 2.72 5.53
CA ALA A 224 13.53 1.76 4.70
C ALA A 224 12.56 2.48 3.75
N THR A 225 11.83 3.47 4.27
CA THR A 225 10.89 4.30 3.51
C THR A 225 11.58 5.04 2.36
N ARG A 226 12.70 5.71 2.64
CA ARG A 226 13.45 6.51 1.67
C ARG A 226 14.05 5.62 0.58
N TYR A 227 14.68 4.52 0.96
CA TYR A 227 15.30 3.63 -0.01
C TYR A 227 14.27 2.92 -0.88
N ALA A 228 13.14 2.49 -0.31
CA ALA A 228 12.05 1.91 -1.09
C ALA A 228 11.38 2.91 -2.03
N THR A 229 11.21 4.17 -1.60
CA THR A 229 10.74 5.25 -2.49
C THR A 229 11.70 5.44 -3.66
N HIS A 230 13.02 5.43 -3.41
CA HIS A 230 14.03 5.49 -4.47
C HIS A 230 13.94 4.28 -5.42
N LEU A 231 13.80 3.06 -4.92
CA LEU A 231 13.61 1.86 -5.76
C LEU A 231 12.35 1.97 -6.62
N PHE A 232 11.26 2.50 -6.07
CA PHE A 232 10.02 2.75 -6.79
C PHE A 232 10.23 3.76 -7.93
N GLU A 233 10.82 4.92 -7.60
CA GLU A 233 11.09 6.00 -8.55
C GLU A 233 12.10 5.61 -9.63
N TRP A 234 13.01 4.68 -9.34
CA TRP A 234 14.03 4.23 -10.29
C TRP A 234 13.52 3.14 -11.25
N SER A 235 12.74 2.19 -10.75
CA SER A 235 12.48 0.93 -11.48
C SER A 235 11.00 0.58 -11.66
N ILE A 236 10.08 1.30 -11.02
CA ILE A 236 8.66 0.96 -11.03
C ILE A 236 7.82 2.05 -11.69
N GLY A 237 8.02 3.31 -11.30
CA GLY A 237 7.20 4.39 -11.80
C GLY A 237 7.55 5.72 -11.19
N HIS A 238 6.55 6.58 -11.05
CA HIS A 238 6.72 7.93 -10.52
C HIS A 238 6.30 8.02 -9.06
N SER A 239 6.58 9.13 -8.40
CA SER A 239 5.96 9.47 -7.12
C SER A 239 5.36 10.88 -7.14
N THR A 240 4.32 11.07 -6.34
CA THR A 240 3.66 12.35 -6.04
C THR A 240 3.53 12.52 -4.53
N THR A 241 3.02 13.66 -4.07
CA THR A 241 2.60 13.89 -2.68
C THR A 241 1.09 14.05 -2.58
N PHE A 242 0.56 13.86 -1.38
CA PHE A 242 -0.82 14.20 -1.06
C PHE A 242 -1.14 15.67 -1.37
N GLY A 243 -0.23 16.59 -1.04
CA GLY A 243 -0.40 18.01 -1.35
C GLY A 243 -0.49 18.32 -2.85
N GLU A 244 0.33 17.66 -3.67
CA GLU A 244 0.28 17.76 -5.13
C GLU A 244 -1.01 17.14 -5.68
N PHE A 245 -1.39 15.95 -5.18
CA PHE A 245 -2.63 15.26 -5.54
C PHE A 245 -3.87 16.11 -5.24
N LEU A 246 -3.98 16.67 -4.03
CA LEU A 246 -5.11 17.52 -3.65
C LEU A 246 -5.24 18.77 -4.54
N LYS A 247 -4.12 19.42 -4.88
CA LYS A 247 -4.14 20.58 -5.79
C LYS A 247 -4.63 20.16 -7.17
N ALA A 248 -4.18 19.00 -7.64
CA ALA A 248 -4.55 18.47 -8.95
C ALA A 248 -6.05 18.12 -9.01
N THR A 249 -6.62 17.51 -7.96
CA THR A 249 -8.05 17.16 -7.92
C THR A 249 -8.96 18.37 -7.70
N LYS A 250 -8.58 19.33 -6.85
CA LYS A 250 -9.36 20.57 -6.62
C LYS A 250 -9.62 21.37 -7.89
N SER A 251 -8.70 21.33 -8.86
CA SER A 251 -8.87 22.00 -10.16
C SER A 251 -10.07 21.51 -10.98
N LEU A 252 -10.72 20.41 -10.57
CA LEU A 252 -11.91 19.85 -11.20
C LEU A 252 -13.22 20.10 -10.43
N THR A 253 -13.12 20.56 -9.18
CA THR A 253 -14.27 20.81 -8.29
C THR A 253 -14.57 22.30 -8.13
N GLU A 254 -13.63 23.16 -8.55
CA GLU A 254 -13.80 24.61 -8.71
C GLU A 254 -14.49 24.95 -10.04
#